data_AF-A0A651HFQ8-F1
#
_entry.id   AF-A0A651HFQ8-F1
#
_cell.length_a   1.000
_cell.length_b   1.000
_cell.length_c   1.000
_cell.angle_alpha   90.00
_cell.angle_beta   90.00
_cell.angle_gamma   90.00
#
_symmetry.space_group_name_H-M   'P 1'
#
loop_
_entity.id
_entity.type
_entity.pdbx_description
1 polymer ?
#
loop_
_entity_poly.entity_id
_entity_poly.type
_entity_poly.pdbx_seq_one_letter_code
_entity_poly.pdbx_strand_id
1 'polypeptide(L)'
;MILTPYNYLKTLLEAAAEEDARSLLDGDYVCLVRIPVERPEEVFLAGLGEDNLHLSVLRFEEIVWQRLATAPEGDHGVWADLQAESSACDLEGDHPFAAFLAPEQLRACQAFSEGGPGMEYYMLFWNKGDQKGVSECWEPYGRLQHPWMQLISAFQSASRLARAVPATRKVTA
;
A
#
# COMPACT_ATOMS: atom_id res chain seq x y z
N MET A 1 7.67 20.51 6.04
CA MET A 1 6.88 19.62 6.92
C MET A 1 7.64 18.31 7.02
N ILE A 2 7.90 17.75 8.20
CA ILE A 2 8.51 16.41 8.26
C ILE A 2 7.48 15.43 7.73
N LEU A 3 7.79 14.75 6.63
CA LEU A 3 6.94 13.74 6.02
C LEU A 3 6.91 12.53 6.95
N THR A 4 5.85 12.43 7.76
CA THR A 4 5.60 11.22 8.55
C THR A 4 5.09 10.13 7.61
N PRO A 5 5.34 8.84 7.91
CA PRO A 5 4.78 7.73 7.14
C PRO A 5 3.27 7.86 6.88
N TYR A 6 2.49 8.32 7.87
CA TYR A 6 1.05 8.49 7.72
C TYR A 6 0.66 9.67 6.83
N ASN A 7 1.41 10.78 6.88
CA ASN A 7 1.19 11.89 5.95
C ASN A 7 1.49 11.44 4.52
N TYR A 8 2.51 10.59 4.34
CA TYR A 8 2.82 10.01 3.05
C TYR A 8 1.68 9.15 2.50
N LEU A 9 1.19 8.19 3.29
CA LEU A 9 0.06 7.34 2.89
C LEU A 9 -1.17 8.19 2.56
N LYS A 10 -1.48 9.19 3.37
CA LYS A 10 -2.60 10.11 3.12
C LYS A 10 -2.45 10.83 1.77
N THR A 11 -1.25 11.31 1.43
CA THR A 11 -0.98 11.95 0.13
C THR A 11 -1.22 10.98 -1.03
N LEU A 12 -0.76 9.73 -0.93
CA LEU A 12 -1.01 8.72 -1.97
C LEU A 12 -2.51 8.47 -2.18
N LEU A 13 -3.26 8.29 -1.09
CA LEU A 13 -4.70 8.03 -1.17
C LEU A 13 -5.51 9.25 -1.65
N GLU A 14 -5.09 10.46 -1.29
CA GLU A 14 -5.70 11.70 -1.79
C GLU A 14 -5.47 11.87 -3.30
N ALA A 15 -4.27 11.55 -3.78
CA ALA A 15 -3.92 11.65 -5.20
C ALA A 15 -4.71 10.66 -6.07
N ALA A 16 -4.98 9.45 -5.57
CA ALA A 16 -5.77 8.47 -6.32
C ALA A 16 -7.26 8.81 -6.45
N ALA A 17 -7.75 9.88 -5.80
CA ALA A 17 -9.17 10.27 -5.77
C ALA A 17 -10.13 9.14 -5.36
N GLU A 18 -9.63 8.14 -4.64
CA GLU A 18 -10.40 6.99 -4.16
C GLU A 18 -11.03 7.34 -2.81
N GLU A 19 -12.21 7.96 -2.85
CA GLU A 19 -13.03 8.25 -1.64
C GLU A 19 -13.26 6.97 -0.82
N ASP A 20 -13.47 5.84 -1.50
CA ASP A 20 -13.64 4.54 -0.88
C ASP A 20 -12.35 4.10 -0.15
N ALA A 21 -11.17 4.28 -0.74
CA ALA A 21 -9.90 3.91 -0.11
C ALA A 21 -9.55 4.74 1.13
N ARG A 22 -10.04 5.98 1.23
CA ARG A 22 -9.89 6.80 2.45
C ARG A 22 -10.81 6.31 3.56
N SER A 23 -12.05 5.94 3.22
CA SER A 23 -13.00 5.36 4.19
C SER A 23 -12.50 4.04 4.78
N LEU A 24 -11.70 3.27 4.02
CA LEU A 24 -11.05 2.05 4.50
C LEU A 24 -10.04 2.30 5.63
N LEU A 25 -9.48 3.50 5.75
CA LEU A 25 -8.58 3.83 6.86
C LEU A 25 -9.30 4.08 8.19
N ASP A 26 -10.63 4.25 8.17
CA ASP A 26 -11.43 4.43 9.39
C ASP A 26 -11.75 3.10 10.09
N GLY A 27 -11.50 1.96 9.42
CA GLY A 27 -11.71 0.61 9.94
C GLY A 27 -10.43 -0.22 10.09
N ASP A 28 -10.58 -1.54 10.09
CA ASP A 28 -9.48 -2.48 10.07
C ASP A 28 -8.89 -2.58 8.65
N TYR A 29 -7.59 -2.34 8.52
CA TYR A 29 -6.89 -2.37 7.24
C TYR A 29 -5.45 -2.86 7.35
N VAL A 30 -4.93 -3.34 6.23
CA VAL A 30 -3.50 -3.51 5.99
C VAL A 30 -3.14 -2.85 4.68
N CYS A 31 -2.17 -1.95 4.70
CA CYS A 31 -1.66 -1.24 3.55
C CYS A 31 -0.17 -1.52 3.37
N LEU A 32 0.20 -2.00 2.19
CA LEU A 32 1.57 -2.19 1.76
C LEU A 32 1.88 -1.21 0.63
N VAL A 33 2.81 -0.30 0.88
CA VAL A 33 3.36 0.60 -0.14
C VAL A 33 4.67 0.01 -0.64
N ARG A 34 4.81 -0.11 -1.95
CA ARG A 34 6.02 -0.56 -2.63
C ARG A 34 6.58 0.58 -3.45
N ILE A 35 7.77 1.03 -3.07
CA ILE A 35 8.54 2.07 -3.74
C ILE A 35 9.71 1.39 -4.47
N PRO A 36 9.54 1.02 -5.74
CA PRO A 36 10.61 0.38 -6.52
C PRO A 36 11.64 1.40 -7.01
N VAL A 37 12.76 0.91 -7.54
CA VAL A 37 13.88 1.76 -8.02
C VAL A 37 13.54 2.53 -9.30
N GLU A 38 12.94 1.85 -10.28
CA GLU A 38 12.74 2.38 -11.64
C GLU A 38 11.33 2.13 -12.19
N ARG A 39 10.42 1.66 -11.33
CA ARG A 39 9.04 1.35 -11.72
C ARG A 39 8.07 2.31 -11.04
N PRO A 40 6.83 2.41 -11.51
CA PRO A 40 5.87 3.22 -10.79
C PRO A 40 5.54 2.63 -9.42
N GLU A 41 5.22 3.50 -8.48
CA GLU A 41 4.88 3.13 -7.12
C GLU A 41 3.54 2.39 -7.07
N GLU A 42 3.47 1.37 -6.21
CA GLU A 42 2.26 0.56 -6.03
C GLU A 42 1.82 0.61 -4.56
N VAL A 43 0.54 0.87 -4.33
CA VAL A 43 -0.11 0.78 -3.02
C VAL A 43 -1.09 -0.36 -3.06
N PHE A 44 -0.94 -1.31 -2.15
CA PHE A 44 -1.89 -2.40 -1.95
C PHE A 44 -2.63 -2.13 -0.65
N LEU A 45 -3.96 -2.09 -0.70
CA LEU A 45 -4.81 -1.81 0.45
C LEU A 45 -5.81 -2.95 0.62
N ALA A 46 -5.77 -3.61 1.77
CA ALA A 46 -6.73 -4.62 2.17
C ALA A 46 -7.61 -4.07 3.30
N GLY A 47 -8.88 -3.80 3.01
CA GLY A 47 -9.92 -3.55 4.00
C GLY A 47 -10.47 -4.85 4.56
N LEU A 48 -10.58 -4.95 5.88
CA LEU A 48 -10.95 -6.18 6.58
C LEU A 48 -12.39 -6.08 7.11
N GLY A 49 -13.34 -6.69 6.41
CA GLY A 49 -14.71 -6.90 6.90
C GLY A 49 -14.85 -8.17 7.72
N GLU A 50 -16.01 -8.38 8.35
CA GLU A 50 -16.29 -9.59 9.15
C GLU A 50 -16.32 -10.85 8.27
N ASP A 51 -16.93 -10.76 7.09
CA ASP A 51 -17.15 -11.91 6.19
C ASP A 51 -16.39 -11.80 4.85
N ASN A 52 -15.81 -10.64 4.56
CA ASN A 52 -15.16 -10.34 3.29
C ASN A 52 -13.91 -9.48 3.46
N LEU A 53 -13.00 -9.59 2.48
CA LEU A 53 -11.83 -8.74 2.37
C LEU A 53 -11.91 -7.94 1.08
N HIS A 54 -11.81 -6.62 1.18
CA HIS A 54 -11.74 -5.75 0.02
C HIS A 54 -10.26 -5.46 -0.30
N LEU A 55 -9.79 -5.86 -1.48
CA LEU A 55 -8.42 -5.57 -1.93
C LEU A 55 -8.45 -4.52 -3.03
N SER A 56 -7.84 -3.38 -2.78
CA SER A 56 -7.59 -2.31 -3.76
C SER A 56 -6.10 -2.22 -4.06
N VAL A 57 -5.77 -1.87 -5.31
CA VAL A 57 -4.41 -1.71 -5.78
C VAL A 57 -4.34 -0.43 -6.59
N LEU A 58 -3.54 0.52 -6.10
CA LEU A 58 -3.25 1.78 -6.75
C LEU A 58 -1.88 1.68 -7.38
N ARG A 59 -1.78 2.07 -8.64
CA ARG A 59 -0.51 2.15 -9.36
C ARG A 59 -0.34 3.55 -9.89
N PHE A 60 0.61 4.28 -9.32
CA PHE A 60 0.94 5.63 -9.76
C PHE A 60 1.62 5.58 -11.13
N GLU A 61 1.66 6.70 -11.86
CA GLU A 61 2.43 6.77 -13.11
C GLU A 61 3.94 7.02 -12.86
N GLU A 62 4.30 7.44 -11.65
CA GLU A 62 5.66 7.81 -11.25
C GLU A 62 6.03 7.31 -9.83
N ILE A 63 7.26 7.59 -9.38
CA ILE A 63 7.73 7.29 -8.03
C ILE A 63 7.46 8.51 -7.14
N VAL A 64 6.33 8.49 -6.42
CA VAL A 64 5.86 9.64 -5.63
C VAL A 64 6.85 9.99 -4.53
N TRP A 65 7.47 8.99 -3.90
CA TRP A 65 8.50 9.19 -2.88
C TRP A 65 9.65 10.09 -3.36
N GLN A 66 10.15 9.88 -4.58
CA GLN A 66 11.24 10.68 -5.15
C GLN A 66 10.79 12.11 -5.41
N ARG A 67 9.59 12.28 -5.98
CA ARG A 67 8.99 13.58 -6.22
C ARG A 67 8.89 14.39 -4.93
N LEU A 68 8.42 13.77 -3.84
CA LEU A 68 8.35 14.39 -2.51
C LEU A 68 9.72 14.74 -1.92
N ALA A 69 10.71 13.84 -2.06
CA ALA A 69 12.06 14.08 -1.54
C ALA A 69 12.74 15.27 -2.22
N THR A 70 12.36 15.58 -3.46
CA THR A 70 12.90 16.70 -4.25
C THR A 70 12.03 17.96 -4.23
N ALA A 71 10.87 17.92 -3.58
CA ALA A 71 9.93 19.04 -3.53
C ALA A 71 10.52 20.21 -2.71
N PRO A 72 10.35 21.47 -3.18
CA PRO A 72 10.75 22.65 -2.41
C PRO A 72 10.08 22.66 -1.02
N GLU A 73 10.82 23.09 0.01
CA GLU A 73 10.25 23.18 1.36
C GLU A 73 8.99 24.06 1.38
N GLY A 74 7.88 23.48 1.82
CA GLY A 74 6.58 24.18 1.91
C GLY A 74 5.65 23.94 0.72
N ASP A 75 6.13 23.34 -0.37
CA ASP A 75 5.31 22.92 -1.51
C ASP A 75 5.04 21.42 -1.45
N HIS A 76 4.30 21.03 -0.41
CA HIS A 76 3.72 19.68 -0.27
C HIS A 76 2.23 19.68 -0.61
N GLY A 77 1.75 20.75 -1.25
CA GLY A 77 0.34 21.04 -1.48
C GLY A 77 -0.11 20.63 -2.88
N VAL A 78 -1.23 19.89 -2.91
CA VAL A 78 -2.05 19.59 -4.09
C VAL A 78 -1.25 19.02 -5.26
N TRP A 79 -0.92 17.74 -5.13
CA TRP A 79 -0.45 16.90 -6.23
C TRP A 79 -1.63 16.50 -7.15
N ALA A 80 -2.44 17.47 -7.57
CA ALA A 80 -3.63 17.22 -8.39
C ALA A 80 -3.29 16.58 -9.75
N ASP A 81 -2.03 16.65 -10.16
CA ASP A 81 -1.53 16.01 -11.36
C ASP A 81 -1.04 14.57 -11.13
N LEU A 82 -0.85 14.11 -9.89
CA LEU A 82 -0.52 12.70 -9.63
C LEU A 82 -1.67 11.84 -10.14
N GLN A 83 -1.37 11.03 -11.15
CA GLN A 83 -2.28 10.05 -11.70
C GLN A 83 -1.99 8.67 -11.10
N ALA A 84 -3.05 7.94 -10.79
CA ALA A 84 -2.98 6.55 -10.41
C ALA A 84 -4.06 5.74 -11.14
N GLU A 85 -3.68 4.56 -11.63
CA GLU A 85 -4.62 3.53 -12.02
C GLU A 85 -5.06 2.77 -10.77
N SER A 86 -6.38 2.59 -10.61
CA SER A 86 -6.96 1.82 -9.52
C SER A 86 -7.61 0.54 -10.03
N SER A 87 -7.43 -0.53 -9.27
CA SER A 87 -8.10 -1.82 -9.49
C SER A 87 -8.49 -2.41 -8.14
N ALA A 88 -9.66 -3.03 -8.05
CA ALA A 88 -10.15 -3.59 -6.81
C ALA A 88 -10.92 -4.90 -7.03
N CYS A 89 -10.93 -5.75 -6.01
CA CYS A 89 -11.78 -6.92 -5.93
C CYS A 89 -12.14 -7.26 -4.49
N ASP A 90 -13.28 -7.92 -4.32
CA ASP A 90 -13.64 -8.55 -3.06
C ASP A 90 -13.16 -10.00 -3.04
N LEU A 91 -12.65 -10.43 -1.90
CA LEU A 91 -12.25 -11.80 -1.59
C LEU A 91 -13.12 -12.31 -0.43
N GLU A 92 -13.41 -13.61 -0.44
CA GLU A 92 -14.08 -14.27 0.68
C GLU A 92 -13.20 -14.21 1.95
N GLY A 93 -13.81 -14.13 3.13
CA GLY A 93 -13.08 -13.99 4.40
C GLY A 93 -12.15 -15.18 4.72
N ASP A 94 -12.42 -16.36 4.17
CA ASP A 94 -11.60 -17.56 4.30
C ASP A 94 -10.52 -17.69 3.20
N HIS A 95 -10.41 -16.70 2.31
CA HIS A 95 -9.40 -16.69 1.26
C HIS A 95 -7.98 -16.79 1.87
N PRO A 96 -7.06 -17.64 1.33
CA PRO A 96 -5.74 -17.87 1.93
C PRO A 96 -4.89 -16.63 2.19
N PHE A 97 -5.15 -15.54 1.46
CA PHE A 97 -4.55 -14.22 1.68
C PHE A 97 -4.77 -13.69 3.11
N ALA A 98 -5.94 -13.93 3.71
CA ALA A 98 -6.30 -13.40 5.03
C ALA A 98 -5.34 -13.87 6.14
N ALA A 99 -4.75 -15.07 6.01
CA ALA A 99 -3.79 -15.61 6.96
C ALA A 99 -2.52 -14.75 7.09
N PHE A 100 -2.11 -14.08 6.01
CA PHE A 100 -0.94 -13.19 6.00
C PHE A 100 -1.23 -11.83 6.65
N LEU A 101 -2.50 -11.52 6.91
CA LEU A 101 -2.97 -10.27 7.52
C LEU A 101 -3.28 -10.44 9.02
N ALA A 102 -2.84 -11.54 9.63
CA ALA A 102 -2.92 -11.73 11.06
C ALA A 102 -1.94 -10.79 11.79
N PRO A 103 -2.31 -10.17 12.93
CA PRO A 103 -1.44 -9.25 13.66
C PRO A 103 -0.05 -9.81 14.00
N GLU A 104 0.05 -11.13 14.23
CA GLU A 104 1.33 -11.80 14.48
C GLU A 104 2.27 -11.75 13.27
N GLN A 105 1.73 -11.98 12.06
CA GLN A 105 2.50 -11.91 10.81
C GLN A 105 2.91 -10.47 10.51
N LEU A 106 2.01 -9.51 10.73
CA LEU A 106 2.28 -8.09 10.52
C LEU A 106 3.36 -7.57 11.47
N ARG A 107 3.36 -7.99 12.74
CA ARG A 107 4.42 -7.65 13.71
C ARG A 107 5.76 -8.29 13.40
N ALA A 108 5.77 -9.46 12.77
CA ALA A 108 7.00 -10.13 12.38
C ALA A 108 7.75 -9.36 11.27
N CYS A 109 7.06 -8.47 10.54
CA CYS A 109 7.67 -7.56 9.58
C CYS A 109 8.40 -6.41 10.29
N GLN A 110 9.56 -6.71 10.88
CA GLN A 110 10.36 -5.71 11.61
C GLN A 110 10.91 -4.61 10.70
N ALA A 111 11.19 -3.44 11.28
CA ALA A 111 11.76 -2.32 10.55
C ALA A 111 13.25 -2.55 10.24
N PHE A 112 13.63 -2.38 8.98
CA PHE A 112 15.01 -2.40 8.50
C PHE A 112 15.24 -1.17 7.62
N SER A 113 15.62 -0.06 8.27
CA SER A 113 15.80 1.25 7.66
C SER A 113 17.17 1.44 6.99
N GLU A 114 18.09 0.48 7.13
CA GLU A 114 19.37 0.49 6.44
C GLU A 114 19.17 0.24 4.94
N GLY A 115 19.26 1.29 4.14
CA GLY A 115 19.22 1.21 2.68
C GLY A 115 19.59 2.53 2.04
N GLY A 116 19.37 2.64 0.73
CA GLY A 116 19.73 3.84 -0.02
C GLY A 116 19.23 3.84 -1.46
N PRO A 117 19.55 4.90 -2.22
CA PRO A 117 19.19 4.99 -3.63
C PRO A 117 19.61 3.75 -4.41
N GLY A 118 18.75 3.26 -5.30
CA GLY A 118 19.00 2.03 -6.07
C GLY A 118 18.43 0.75 -5.45
N MET A 119 17.77 0.85 -4.30
CA MET A 119 17.16 -0.29 -3.59
C MET A 119 15.63 -0.21 -3.61
N GLU A 120 14.93 -1.36 -3.64
CA GLU A 120 13.48 -1.37 -3.43
C GLU A 120 13.16 -1.12 -1.95
N TYR A 121 12.15 -0.29 -1.70
CA TYR A 121 11.69 0.09 -0.38
C TYR A 121 10.22 -0.25 -0.18
N TYR A 122 9.88 -0.74 1.00
CA TYR A 122 8.54 -1.13 1.37
C TYR A 122 8.13 -0.44 2.67
N MET A 123 6.88 0.01 2.73
CA MET A 123 6.26 0.51 3.94
C MET A 123 4.96 -0.25 4.22
N LEU A 124 4.83 -0.75 5.43
CA LEU A 124 3.66 -1.46 5.92
C LEU A 124 2.95 -0.58 6.94
N PHE A 125 1.66 -0.35 6.73
CA PHE A 125 0.75 0.29 7.67
C PHE A 125 -0.37 -0.68 7.98
N TRP A 126 -0.78 -0.79 9.23
CA TRP A 126 -1.92 -1.61 9.57
C TRP A 126 -2.65 -1.11 10.80
N ASN A 127 -3.94 -1.36 10.80
CA ASN A 127 -4.88 -1.16 11.90
C ASN A 127 -5.77 -2.39 11.99
N LYS A 128 -5.84 -3.05 13.14
CA LYS A 128 -6.65 -4.25 13.34
C LYS A 128 -7.12 -4.32 14.79
N GLY A 129 -8.42 -4.06 15.00
CA GLY A 129 -9.02 -3.94 16.32
C GLY A 129 -8.36 -2.83 17.15
N ASP A 130 -7.70 -3.22 18.24
CA ASP A 130 -6.98 -2.33 19.16
C ASP A 130 -5.49 -2.15 18.80
N GLN A 131 -5.03 -2.84 17.76
CA GLN A 131 -3.61 -2.89 17.40
C GLN A 131 -3.34 -2.16 16.10
N LYS A 132 -2.22 -1.44 16.06
CA LYS A 132 -1.76 -0.73 14.88
C LYS A 132 -0.24 -0.74 14.80
N GLY A 133 0.29 -0.56 13.59
CA GLY A 133 1.72 -0.49 13.41
C GLY A 133 2.12 0.16 12.09
N VAL A 134 3.36 0.65 12.09
CA VAL A 134 4.08 1.05 10.88
C VAL A 134 5.42 0.35 10.89
N SER A 135 5.84 -0.20 9.77
CA SER A 135 7.15 -0.81 9.60
C SER A 135 7.65 -0.57 8.19
N GLU A 136 8.97 -0.49 8.04
CA GLU A 136 9.59 -0.17 6.76
C GLU A 136 10.77 -1.10 6.51
N CYS A 137 11.02 -1.46 5.24
CA CYS A 137 12.09 -2.38 4.91
C CYS A 137 12.71 -2.07 3.54
N TRP A 138 14.02 -1.85 3.54
CA TRP A 138 14.84 -1.86 2.33
C TRP A 138 15.27 -3.27 1.96
N GLU A 139 15.12 -3.63 0.69
CA GLU A 139 15.54 -4.90 0.09
C GLU A 139 15.19 -6.16 0.91
N PRO A 140 13.90 -6.40 1.22
CA PRO A 140 13.50 -7.56 2.02
C PRO A 140 13.99 -8.90 1.43
N TYR A 141 14.07 -8.99 0.10
CA TYR A 141 14.58 -10.16 -0.62
C TYR A 141 16.09 -10.36 -0.44
N GLY A 142 16.89 -9.29 -0.58
CA GLY A 142 18.34 -9.35 -0.39
C GLY A 142 18.74 -9.69 1.04
N ARG A 143 17.89 -9.31 2.01
CA ARG A 143 18.09 -9.55 3.45
C ARG A 143 17.40 -10.83 3.96
N LEU A 144 16.78 -11.61 3.08
CA LEU A 144 16.05 -12.85 3.43
C LEU A 144 15.03 -12.64 4.57
N GLN A 145 14.34 -11.50 4.58
CA GLN A 145 13.33 -11.19 5.58
C GLN A 145 12.05 -11.98 5.30
N HIS A 146 12.02 -13.23 5.76
CA HIS A 146 10.93 -14.17 5.46
C HIS A 146 9.52 -13.62 5.69
N PRO A 147 9.21 -12.93 6.81
CA PRO A 147 7.89 -12.35 7.02
C PRO A 147 7.52 -11.31 5.95
N TRP A 148 8.45 -10.40 5.64
CA TRP A 148 8.26 -9.41 4.58
C TRP A 148 8.06 -10.07 3.22
N MET A 149 8.90 -11.03 2.87
CA MET A 149 8.81 -11.75 1.59
C MET A 149 7.47 -12.48 1.43
N GLN A 150 6.97 -13.12 2.50
CA GLN A 150 5.67 -13.79 2.52
C GLN A 150 4.53 -12.79 2.30
N LEU A 151 4.54 -11.68 3.06
CA LEU A 151 3.51 -10.63 2.95
C LEU A 151 3.49 -10.01 1.55
N ILE A 152 4.65 -9.61 1.02
CA ILE A 152 4.76 -9.03 -0.32
C ILE A 152 4.25 -10.00 -1.38
N SER A 153 4.66 -11.28 -1.30
CA SER A 153 4.24 -12.31 -2.24
C SER A 153 2.72 -12.56 -2.18
N ALA A 154 2.13 -12.49 -0.98
CA ALA A 154 0.70 -12.65 -0.77
C ALA A 154 -0.09 -11.50 -1.43
N PHE A 155 0.31 -10.24 -1.20
CA PHE A 155 -0.29 -9.08 -1.86
C PHE A 155 -0.13 -9.12 -3.39
N GLN A 156 1.07 -9.46 -3.88
CA GLN A 156 1.32 -9.59 -5.33
C GLN A 156 0.51 -10.71 -5.98
N SER A 157 0.22 -11.79 -5.24
CA SER A 157 -0.59 -12.89 -5.76
C SER A 157 -2.07 -12.52 -5.77
N ALA A 158 -2.59 -11.95 -4.68
CA ALA A 158 -3.98 -11.54 -4.58
C ALA A 158 -4.32 -10.40 -5.55
N SER A 159 -3.42 -9.43 -5.73
CA SER A 159 -3.62 -8.30 -6.66
C SER A 159 -3.75 -8.71 -8.13
N ARG A 160 -3.28 -9.90 -8.52
CA ARG A 160 -3.54 -10.41 -9.88
C ARG A 160 -5.03 -10.63 -10.12
N LEU A 161 -5.79 -10.99 -9.08
CA LEU A 161 -7.25 -11.12 -9.16
C LEU A 161 -7.90 -9.76 -9.36
N ALA A 162 -7.50 -8.76 -8.57
CA ALA A 162 -7.98 -7.37 -8.70
C ALA A 162 -7.73 -6.80 -10.11
N ARG A 163 -6.57 -7.11 -10.70
CA ARG A 163 -6.18 -6.63 -12.04
C ARG A 163 -6.80 -7.44 -13.20
N ALA A 164 -7.28 -8.65 -12.93
CA ALA A 164 -7.91 -9.50 -13.93
C ALA A 164 -9.39 -9.13 -14.17
N VAL A 165 -10.01 -8.40 -13.24
CA VAL A 165 -11.35 -7.85 -13.40
C VAL A 165 -11.23 -6.56 -14.23
N PRO A 166 -11.74 -6.52 -15.48
CA PRO A 166 -11.71 -5.29 -16.26
C PRO A 166 -12.51 -4.22 -15.50
N ALA A 167 -11.89 -3.07 -15.28
CA ALA A 167 -12.54 -1.92 -14.65
C ALA A 167 -13.86 -1.66 -15.38
N THR A 168 -14.98 -1.95 -14.72
CA THR A 168 -16.28 -1.46 -15.16
C THR A 168 -16.23 0.05 -15.07
N ARG A 169 -15.85 0.68 -16.18
CA ARG A 169 -15.98 2.12 -16.40
C ARG A 169 -17.41 2.49 -15.98
N LYS A 170 -17.56 3.16 -14.83
CA LYS A 170 -18.77 3.93 -14.58
C LYS A 170 -18.79 5.00 -15.67
N VAL A 171 -19.53 4.74 -16.75
CA VAL A 171 -19.94 5.76 -17.70
C VAL A 171 -20.92 6.63 -16.94
N THR A 172 -20.44 7.73 -16.38
CA THR A 172 -21.33 8.82 -15.97
C THR A 172 -21.88 9.45 -17.25
N ALA A 173 -23.21 9.39 -17.36
CA ALA A 173 -24.00 10.06 -18.39
C ALA A 173 -24.12 11.56 -18.10
#